data_AF-A0AAD1NQE4-F1
#
_entry.id   AF-A0AAD1NQE4-F1
#
_cell.length_a   1.000
_cell.length_b   1.000
_cell.length_c   1.000
_cell.angle_alpha   90.00
_cell.angle_beta   90.00
_cell.angle_gamma   90.00
#
_symmetry.space_group_name_H-M   'P 1'
#
loop_
_entity.id
_entity.type
_entity.pdbx_description
1 polymer ?
#
loop_
_entity_poly.entity_id
_entity_poly.type
_entity_poly.pdbx_seq_one_letter_code
_entity_poly.pdbx_strand_id
1 'polypeptide(L)'
;MKSSKNNRLKVIEQAIRDAHDFALDHCGMPLNKMPEYFLGVTIGQAMVTEFDNFKARFEMSVKELLVYLEVQTTGEPQDRENGRFDLVLLTRSKDTPAHIIEIKRGIKTQSIDLSPRLVPIS
;
A
#
# COMPACT_ATOMS: atom_id res chain seq x y z
N MET A 1 -6.75 17.78 3.23
CA MET A 1 -5.40 18.41 3.15
C MET A 1 -4.80 18.19 1.77
N LYS A 2 -3.99 19.12 1.21
CA LYS A 2 -3.27 18.85 -0.06
C LYS A 2 -2.19 17.80 0.15
N SER A 3 -2.28 16.70 -0.59
CA SER A 3 -1.42 15.52 -0.48
C SER A 3 0.02 15.81 -0.93
N SER A 4 1.00 15.58 -0.06
CA SER A 4 2.45 15.61 -0.35
C SER A 4 3.09 14.27 0.04
N LYS A 5 4.24 13.90 -0.53
CA LYS A 5 4.92 12.62 -0.22
C LYS A 5 5.14 12.45 1.30
N ASN A 6 5.66 13.48 1.95
CA ASN A 6 5.96 13.44 3.39
C ASN A 6 4.69 13.33 4.24
N ASN A 7 3.62 14.04 3.89
CA ASN A 7 2.39 13.98 4.66
C ASN A 7 1.71 12.61 4.50
N ARG A 8 1.76 12.00 3.31
CA ARG A 8 1.24 10.64 3.09
C ARG A 8 1.98 9.60 3.94
N LEU A 9 3.30 9.67 3.99
CA LEU A 9 4.10 8.76 4.82
C LEU A 9 3.76 8.89 6.31
N LYS A 10 3.58 10.13 6.80
CA LYS A 10 3.16 10.37 8.19
C LYS A 10 1.80 9.76 8.51
N VAL A 11 0.83 9.86 7.59
CA VAL A 11 -0.50 9.25 7.77
C VAL A 11 -0.41 7.73 7.81
N ILE A 12 0.40 7.13 6.93
CA ILE A 12 0.64 5.67 6.95
C ILE A 12 1.31 5.24 8.26
N GLU A 13 2.33 5.96 8.71
CA GLU A 13 3.02 5.67 9.98
C GLU A 13 2.06 5.75 11.16
N GLN A 14 1.24 6.80 11.23
CA GLN A 14 0.26 6.96 12.29
C GLN A 14 -0.79 5.85 12.24
N ALA A 15 -1.30 5.50 11.06
CA ALA A 15 -2.27 4.42 10.89
C ALA A 15 -1.71 3.06 11.35
N ILE A 16 -0.41 2.81 11.16
CA ILE A 16 0.25 1.59 11.67
C ILE A 16 0.29 1.59 13.20
N ARG A 17 0.58 2.74 13.83
CA ARG A 17 0.58 2.89 15.30
C ARG A 17 -0.83 2.71 15.86
N ASP A 18 -1.81 3.38 15.28
CA ASP A 18 -3.21 3.27 15.68
C ASP A 18 -3.74 1.84 15.53
N ALA A 19 -3.35 1.14 14.45
CA ALA A 19 -3.69 -0.28 14.26
C ALA A 19 -3.06 -1.17 15.34
N HIS A 20 -1.82 -0.89 15.74
CA HIS A 20 -1.15 -1.62 16.80
C HIS A 20 -1.84 -1.42 18.15
N ASP A 21 -2.12 -0.17 18.50
CA ASP A 21 -2.75 0.18 19.77
C ASP A 21 -4.17 -0.39 19.83
N PHE A 22 -4.93 -0.30 18.72
CA PHE A 22 -6.23 -0.96 18.60
C PHE A 22 -6.14 -2.48 18.86
N ALA A 23 -5.18 -3.16 18.24
CA ALA A 23 -5.03 -4.61 18.38
C ALA A 23 -4.72 -5.03 19.82
N LEU A 24 -3.88 -4.26 20.53
CA LEU A 24 -3.60 -4.50 21.94
C LEU A 24 -4.81 -4.22 22.82
N ASP A 25 -5.42 -3.04 22.67
CA ASP A 25 -6.47 -2.56 23.58
C ASP A 25 -7.79 -3.33 23.42
N HIS A 26 -8.12 -3.74 22.19
CA HIS A 26 -9.44 -4.32 21.88
C HIS A 26 -9.39 -5.82 21.61
N CYS A 27 -8.24 -6.35 21.18
CA CYS A 27 -8.10 -7.76 20.85
C CYS A 27 -7.11 -8.50 21.77
N GLY A 28 -6.37 -7.79 22.63
CA GLY A 28 -5.39 -8.39 23.53
C GLY A 28 -4.27 -9.13 22.82
N MET A 29 -3.98 -8.78 21.54
CA MET A 29 -3.00 -9.47 20.73
C MET A 29 -2.16 -8.51 19.89
N PRO A 30 -0.89 -8.86 19.60
CA PRO A 30 -0.04 -8.01 18.79
C PRO A 30 -0.55 -7.92 17.34
N LEU A 31 -0.28 -6.79 16.68
CA LEU A 31 -0.70 -6.51 15.31
C LEU A 31 -0.36 -7.63 14.30
N ASN A 32 0.76 -8.34 14.49
CA ASN A 32 1.17 -9.44 13.61
C ASN A 32 0.27 -10.69 13.70
N LYS A 33 -0.59 -10.78 14.71
CA LYS A 33 -1.59 -11.84 14.90
C LYS A 33 -2.97 -11.45 14.37
N MET A 34 -3.17 -10.19 13.98
CA MET A 34 -4.41 -9.72 13.38
C MET A 34 -4.64 -10.33 11.98
N PRO A 35 -5.89 -10.37 11.49
CA PRO A 35 -6.19 -10.76 10.12
C PRO A 35 -5.34 -10.02 9.09
N GLU A 36 -5.00 -10.67 8.00
CA GLU A 36 -4.08 -10.13 6.97
C GLU A 36 -4.53 -8.77 6.42
N TYR A 37 -5.83 -8.65 6.15
CA TYR A 37 -6.43 -7.43 5.61
C TYR A 37 -6.46 -6.27 6.62
N PHE A 38 -6.31 -6.54 7.93
CA PHE A 38 -6.60 -5.56 8.98
C PHE A 38 -5.78 -4.29 8.82
N LEU A 39 -4.45 -4.45 8.69
CA LEU A 39 -3.56 -3.31 8.52
C LEU A 39 -3.82 -2.54 7.21
N GLY A 40 -4.13 -3.26 6.13
CA GLY A 40 -4.46 -2.65 4.85
C GLY A 40 -5.70 -1.77 4.96
N VAL A 41 -6.76 -2.29 5.58
CA VAL A 41 -8.02 -1.55 5.80
C VAL A 41 -7.77 -0.31 6.65
N THR A 42 -7.04 -0.42 7.75
CA THR A 42 -6.74 0.72 8.62
C THR A 42 -5.96 1.82 7.89
N ILE A 43 -4.93 1.44 7.12
CA ILE A 43 -4.16 2.38 6.29
C ILE A 43 -5.06 3.03 5.24
N GLY A 44 -5.86 2.24 4.53
CA GLY A 44 -6.77 2.73 3.49
C GLY A 44 -7.79 3.73 4.05
N GLN A 45 -8.39 3.43 5.20
CA GLN A 45 -9.33 4.31 5.90
C GLN A 45 -8.68 5.62 6.33
N ALA A 46 -7.48 5.58 6.94
CA ALA A 46 -6.76 6.79 7.32
C ALA A 46 -6.45 7.67 6.11
N MET A 47 -6.00 7.06 5.00
CA MET A 47 -5.66 7.78 3.77
C MET A 47 -6.86 8.48 3.13
N VAL A 48 -8.03 7.83 3.05
CA VAL A 48 -9.23 8.46 2.47
C VAL A 48 -9.92 9.45 3.40
N THR A 49 -9.66 9.36 4.70
CA THR A 49 -10.16 10.31 5.72
C THR A 49 -9.35 11.59 5.69
N GLU A 50 -8.01 11.50 5.64
CA GLU A 50 -7.12 12.65 5.67
C GLU A 50 -7.04 13.39 4.32
N PHE A 51 -7.12 12.62 3.22
CA PHE A 51 -6.97 13.13 1.86
C PHE A 51 -8.25 12.91 1.06
N ASP A 52 -9.00 14.00 0.89
CA ASP A 52 -10.22 14.08 0.10
C ASP A 52 -10.02 13.74 -1.38
N ASN A 53 -8.79 13.77 -1.89
CA ASN A 53 -8.46 13.50 -3.27
C ASN A 53 -8.18 12.02 -3.57
N PHE A 54 -8.27 11.11 -2.59
CA PHE A 54 -8.05 9.68 -2.78
C PHE A 54 -9.33 8.82 -2.62
N LYS A 55 -9.31 7.67 -3.31
CA LYS A 55 -10.16 6.49 -3.06
C LYS A 55 -9.23 5.31 -2.74
N ALA A 56 -9.69 4.40 -1.90
CA ALA A 56 -8.99 3.15 -1.61
C ALA A 56 -9.65 1.98 -2.36
N ARG A 57 -8.84 1.15 -3.01
CA ARG A 57 -9.23 -0.10 -3.66
C ARG A 57 -8.39 -1.23 -3.09
N PHE A 58 -9.03 -2.18 -2.45
CA PHE A 58 -8.39 -3.39 -1.92
C PHE A 58 -8.42 -4.51 -2.95
N GLU A 59 -7.42 -5.39 -2.92
CA GLU A 59 -7.36 -6.61 -3.74
C GLU A 59 -7.50 -6.35 -5.25
N MET A 60 -7.07 -5.16 -5.71
CA MET A 60 -7.12 -4.78 -7.12
C MET A 60 -6.17 -5.69 -7.91
N SER A 61 -6.67 -6.29 -8.99
CA SER A 61 -5.84 -7.18 -9.79
C SER A 61 -4.76 -6.40 -10.54
N VAL A 62 -3.61 -7.04 -10.74
CA VAL A 62 -2.51 -6.47 -11.54
C VAL A 62 -3.01 -6.16 -12.95
N LYS A 63 -3.81 -7.05 -13.54
CA LYS A 63 -4.45 -6.84 -14.84
C LYS A 63 -5.32 -5.58 -14.89
N GLU A 64 -6.21 -5.38 -13.91
CA GLU A 64 -7.03 -4.16 -13.85
C GLU A 64 -6.15 -2.91 -13.77
N LEU A 65 -5.10 -2.93 -12.95
CA LEU A 65 -4.18 -1.80 -12.81
C LEU A 65 -3.48 -1.47 -14.14
N LEU A 66 -2.97 -2.48 -14.84
CA LEU A 66 -2.26 -2.30 -16.11
C LEU A 66 -3.18 -1.72 -17.20
N VAL A 67 -4.46 -2.14 -17.22
CA VAL A 67 -5.48 -1.54 -18.08
C VAL A 67 -5.67 -0.05 -17.77
N TYR A 68 -5.73 0.34 -16.50
CA TYR A 68 -5.82 1.76 -16.11
C TYR A 68 -4.61 2.60 -16.53
N LEU A 69 -3.44 1.97 -16.65
CA LEU A 69 -2.19 2.62 -17.02
C LEU A 69 -1.93 2.56 -18.54
N GLU A 70 -2.87 2.00 -19.32
CA GLU A 70 -2.72 1.77 -20.77
C GLU A 70 -1.46 0.95 -21.10
N VAL A 71 -1.04 0.08 -20.18
CA VAL A 71 0.12 -0.80 -20.36
C VAL A 71 -0.35 -2.10 -20.99
N GLN A 72 0.14 -2.36 -22.20
CA GLN A 72 -0.04 -3.64 -22.88
C GLN A 72 0.78 -4.71 -22.16
N THR A 73 0.13 -5.80 -21.77
CA THR A 73 0.82 -6.96 -21.24
C THR A 73 1.31 -7.84 -22.38
N THR A 74 2.42 -8.52 -22.15
CA THR A 74 2.96 -9.50 -23.10
C THR A 74 2.40 -10.90 -22.85
N GLY A 75 1.68 -11.09 -21.73
CA GLY A 75 1.20 -12.39 -21.27
C GLY A 75 2.31 -13.24 -20.65
N GLU A 76 3.51 -12.66 -20.46
CA GLU A 76 4.65 -13.35 -19.89
C GLU A 76 4.45 -13.58 -18.38
N PRO A 77 5.02 -14.64 -17.78
CA PRO A 77 4.89 -14.92 -16.35
C PRO A 77 5.34 -13.76 -15.44
N GLN A 78 6.22 -12.89 -15.95
CA GLN A 78 6.73 -11.72 -15.26
C GLN A 78 5.67 -10.63 -15.05
N ASP A 79 4.66 -10.58 -15.93
CA ASP A 79 3.55 -9.61 -15.86
C ASP A 79 2.64 -9.90 -14.66
N ARG A 80 2.71 -11.12 -14.10
CA ARG A 80 1.95 -11.56 -12.92
C ARG A 80 0.48 -11.14 -12.97
N GLU A 81 -0.17 -11.25 -14.13
CA GLU A 81 -1.52 -10.72 -14.37
C GLU A 81 -2.58 -11.24 -13.38
N ASN A 82 -2.38 -12.46 -12.87
CA ASN A 82 -3.25 -13.10 -11.88
C ASN A 82 -3.00 -12.62 -10.44
N GLY A 83 -1.98 -11.79 -10.23
CA GLY A 83 -1.67 -11.19 -8.94
C GLY A 83 -2.67 -10.13 -8.52
N ARG A 84 -2.67 -9.81 -7.23
CA ARG A 84 -3.45 -8.75 -6.60
C ARG A 84 -2.55 -7.90 -5.72
N PHE A 85 -2.89 -6.62 -5.62
CA PHE A 85 -2.27 -5.70 -4.68
C PHE A 85 -3.13 -5.59 -3.43
N ASP A 86 -2.49 -5.55 -2.25
CA ASP A 86 -3.21 -5.44 -0.98
C ASP A 86 -4.05 -4.15 -0.93
N LEU A 87 -3.46 -3.02 -1.33
CA LEU A 87 -4.12 -1.71 -1.38
C LEU A 87 -3.60 -0.84 -2.53
N VAL A 88 -4.52 -0.30 -3.31
CA VAL A 88 -4.26 0.73 -4.32
C VAL A 88 -5.01 2.01 -3.96
N LEU A 89 -4.29 3.13 -3.90
CA LEU A 89 -4.87 4.46 -3.78
C LEU A 89 -5.06 5.06 -5.18
N LEU A 90 -6.30 5.36 -5.52
CA LEU A 90 -6.68 6.00 -6.77
C LEU A 90 -6.98 7.49 -6.53
N THR A 91 -6.65 8.34 -7.49
CA THR A 91 -7.11 9.74 -7.47
C THR A 91 -8.63 9.80 -7.68
N ARG A 92 -9.34 10.64 -6.92
CA ARG A 92 -10.81 10.70 -7.01
C ARG A 92 -11.33 11.16 -8.37
N SER A 93 -10.59 12.04 -9.05
CA SER A 93 -11.07 12.73 -10.26
C SER A 93 -11.03 11.88 -11.52
N LYS A 94 -10.07 10.95 -11.63
CA LYS A 94 -9.84 10.14 -12.84
C LYS A 94 -9.67 8.66 -12.57
N ASP A 95 -9.80 8.24 -11.30
CA ASP A 95 -9.49 6.88 -10.84
C ASP A 95 -8.08 6.42 -11.24
N THR A 96 -7.16 7.35 -11.49
CA THR A 96 -5.77 7.05 -11.84
C THR A 96 -5.02 6.53 -10.61
N PRO A 97 -4.29 5.40 -10.71
CA PRO A 97 -3.44 4.91 -9.63
C PRO A 97 -2.40 5.93 -9.20
N ALA A 98 -2.40 6.27 -7.91
CA ALA A 98 -1.43 7.18 -7.31
C ALA A 98 -0.38 6.44 -6.48
N HIS A 99 -0.82 5.43 -5.71
CA HIS A 99 0.06 4.61 -4.88
C HIS A 99 -0.43 3.16 -4.85
N ILE A 100 0.54 2.25 -4.82
CA ILE A 100 0.34 0.84 -4.50
C ILE A 100 1.02 0.62 -3.16
N ILE A 101 0.29 0.02 -2.22
CA ILE A 101 0.76 -0.28 -0.87
C ILE A 101 0.68 -1.79 -0.71
N GLU A 102 1.85 -2.42 -0.58
CA GLU A 102 1.99 -3.86 -0.33
C GLU A 102 2.41 -4.07 1.12
N ILE A 103 1.71 -4.96 1.82
CA ILE A 103 1.86 -5.19 3.25
C ILE A 103 2.45 -6.58 3.43
N LYS A 104 3.68 -6.63 3.95
CA LYS A 104 4.35 -7.89 4.27
C LYS A 104 4.58 -7.98 5.77
N ARG A 105 4.05 -9.05 6.36
CA ARG A 105 4.28 -9.40 7.77
C ARG A 105 5.63 -10.10 7.90
N GLY A 106 6.38 -9.78 8.96
CA GLY A 106 7.55 -10.57 9.37
C GLY A 106 8.73 -10.49 8.41
N ILE A 107 8.95 -9.36 7.73
CA ILE A 107 10.20 -9.15 6.98
C ILE A 107 11.37 -9.31 7.96
N LYS A 108 12.18 -10.35 7.80
CA LYS A 108 13.45 -10.47 8.53
C LYS A 108 14.33 -9.34 8.02
N THR A 109 14.80 -8.45 8.88
CA THR A 109 15.64 -7.29 8.52
C THR A 109 16.87 -7.65 7.68
N GLN A 110 17.34 -8.90 7.71
CA GLN A 110 18.37 -9.44 6.82
C GLN A 110 18.01 -9.45 5.32
N SER A 111 16.71 -9.38 4.97
CA SER A 111 16.22 -9.37 3.59
C SER A 111 16.02 -7.97 3.01
N ILE A 112 16.25 -6.92 3.80
CA ILE A 112 16.20 -5.54 3.33
C ILE A 112 17.64 -5.11 3.07
N ASP A 113 18.04 -5.10 1.81
CA ASP A 113 19.29 -4.48 1.38
C ASP A 113 19.16 -2.95 1.58
N LEU A 114 19.75 -2.45 2.67
CA LEU A 114 19.80 -1.03 3.01
C LEU A 114 21.00 -0.32 2.36
N SER A 115 21.74 -1.00 1.46
CA SER A 115 22.84 -0.39 0.74
C SER A 115 22.32 0.77 -0.10
N PRO A 116 22.91 1.98 -0.01
CA PRO A 116 22.58 3.06 -0.93
C PRO A 116 22.91 2.57 -2.34
N ARG A 117 21.88 2.51 -3.21
CA ARG A 117 22.09 2.27 -4.65
C ARG A 117 22.83 3.48 -5.21
N LEU A 118 24.15 3.39 -5.30
CA LEU A 118 24.95 4.29 -6.11
C LEU A 118 24.55 4.07 -7.56
N VAL A 119 23.80 5.01 -8.12
CA VAL A 119 23.55 5.05 -9.57
C VAL A 119 24.87 5.46 -10.22
N PRO A 120 25.48 4.63 -11.09
CA PRO A 120 26.66 5.06 -11.83
C PRO A 120 26.23 6.19 -12.76
N ILE A 121 26.91 7.33 -12.65
CA ILE A 121 26.80 8.39 -13.64
C ILE A 121 27.73 7.96 -14.79
N SER A 122 27.12 7.55 -15.90
CA SER A 122 27.78 7.40 -17.21
C SER A 122 27.80 8.73 -17.94
#